data_AF-A0A9P0TPT2-F1
#
_entry.id   AF-A0A9P0TPT2-F1
#
_cell.length_a   1.000
_cell.length_b   1.000
_cell.length_c   1.000
_cell.angle_alpha   90.00
_cell.angle_beta   90.00
_cell.angle_gamma   90.00
#
_symmetry.space_group_name_H-M   'P 1'
#
loop_
_entity.id
_entity.type
_entity.pdbx_description
1 polymer ?
#
loop_
_entity_poly.entity_id
_entity_poly.type
_entity_poly.pdbx_seq_one_letter_code
_entity_poly.pdbx_strand_id
1 'polypeptide(L)'
;MKFFTLFIFGAILGLCVTESPQIDTRYACEGRTLNIECNNGSVIRLIRASYGRFLITICNKNGNTNWNTNCFSTQTMRVAHNRCHMQQSCTLLANADEFGDPCPGTGKYLEIHYQCVPAPTTTTTEPSAPPAWFVTVPTD
;
A
#
# COMPACT_ATOMS: atom_id res chain seq x y z
N MET A 1 9.61 -5.63 -26.26
CA MET A 1 9.12 -4.40 -26.95
C MET A 1 8.89 -3.35 -25.87
N LYS A 2 9.81 -2.48 -25.45
CA LYS A 2 10.54 -1.41 -26.17
C LYS A 2 9.60 -0.50 -26.97
N PHE A 3 8.99 0.47 -26.29
CA PHE A 3 8.46 1.70 -26.90
C PHE A 3 9.30 2.88 -26.40
N PHE A 4 10.44 3.08 -27.05
CA PHE A 4 11.17 4.34 -27.01
C PHE A 4 10.47 5.24 -28.04
N THR A 5 9.40 5.92 -27.61
CA THR A 5 8.71 6.88 -28.48
C THR A 5 9.61 8.10 -28.64
N LEU A 6 9.92 8.43 -29.90
CA LEU A 6 10.76 9.56 -30.31
C LEU A 6 10.39 10.85 -29.57
N PHE A 7 11.32 11.39 -28.79
CA PHE A 7 11.32 12.80 -28.40
C PHE A 7 11.95 13.60 -29.55
N ILE A 8 11.12 14.21 -30.39
CA ILE A 8 11.57 15.18 -31.41
C ILE A 8 10.61 16.39 -31.38
N PHE A 9 11.19 17.53 -31.00
CA PHE A 9 10.75 18.95 -31.09
C PHE A 9 9.49 19.42 -30.34
N GLY A 10 9.70 20.31 -29.36
CA GLY A 10 8.68 21.26 -28.90
C GLY A 10 8.90 21.81 -27.49
N ALA A 11 9.88 22.71 -27.30
CA ALA A 11 9.92 23.54 -26.10
C ALA A 11 8.79 24.58 -26.16
N ILE A 12 7.68 24.34 -25.44
CA ILE A 12 6.72 25.38 -25.06
C ILE A 12 6.41 25.21 -23.55
N LEU A 13 6.48 26.34 -22.85
CA LEU A 13 6.33 26.54 -21.41
C LEU A 13 5.17 25.75 -20.77
N GLY A 14 5.45 25.07 -19.66
CA GLY A 14 4.45 24.83 -18.61
C GLY A 14 3.48 23.65 -18.82
N LEU A 15 3.88 22.58 -19.50
CA LEU A 15 3.23 21.28 -19.24
C LEU A 15 3.81 20.74 -17.93
N CYS A 16 3.07 20.91 -16.83
CA CYS A 16 3.25 20.00 -15.70
C CYS A 16 3.05 18.60 -16.28
N VAL A 17 4.11 17.80 -16.36
CA VAL A 17 3.98 16.37 -16.60
C VAL A 17 3.25 15.85 -15.37
N THR A 18 1.93 15.76 -15.45
CA THR A 18 1.13 15.13 -14.40
C THR A 18 1.38 13.64 -14.52
N GLU A 19 2.41 13.16 -13.82
CA GLU A 19 2.63 11.73 -13.66
C GLU A 19 1.39 11.15 -12.96
N SER A 20 0.57 10.43 -13.73
CA SER A 20 -0.62 9.77 -13.19
C SER A 20 -0.18 8.80 -12.10
N PRO A 21 -0.79 8.86 -10.91
CA PRO A 21 -0.28 8.11 -9.78
C PRO A 21 -0.51 6.61 -10.03
N GLN A 22 0.58 5.85 -10.20
CA GLN A 22 0.58 4.44 -10.59
C GLN A 22 0.04 3.56 -9.45
N ILE A 23 -1.27 3.26 -9.46
CA ILE A 23 -1.90 2.35 -8.49
C ILE A 23 -1.61 0.90 -8.90
N ASP A 24 -0.99 0.16 -8.00
CA ASP A 24 -0.82 -1.28 -8.10
C ASP A 24 -1.95 -2.01 -7.38
N THR A 25 -2.46 -3.08 -8.01
CA THR A 25 -3.37 -4.04 -7.38
C THR A 25 -2.66 -5.37 -7.18
N ARG A 26 -2.86 -5.98 -6.01
CA ARG A 26 -2.37 -7.33 -5.69
C ARG A 26 -3.45 -8.16 -5.01
N TYR A 27 -3.40 -9.47 -5.23
CA TYR A 27 -4.38 -10.43 -4.71
C TYR A 27 -3.67 -11.59 -3.99
N ALA A 28 -4.32 -12.11 -2.94
CA ALA A 28 -3.98 -13.40 -2.35
C ALA A 28 -5.25 -14.20 -2.05
N CYS A 29 -5.31 -15.43 -2.54
CA CYS A 29 -6.42 -16.33 -2.23
C CYS A 29 -6.41 -16.72 -0.75
N GLU A 30 -7.57 -17.10 -0.21
CA GLU A 30 -7.68 -17.58 1.16
C GLU A 30 -6.64 -18.66 1.51
N GLY A 31 -5.98 -18.50 2.65
CA GLY A 31 -4.87 -19.33 3.12
C GLY A 31 -3.52 -19.05 2.47
N ARG A 32 -3.40 -18.04 1.59
CA ARG A 32 -2.13 -17.64 0.96
C ARG A 32 -1.61 -16.32 1.52
N THR A 33 -0.29 -16.22 1.51
CA THR A 33 0.42 -15.02 1.95
C THR A 33 0.62 -14.07 0.77
N LEU A 34 0.34 -12.78 1.01
CA LEU A 34 0.64 -11.69 0.09
C LEU A 34 1.87 -10.94 0.58
N ASN A 35 2.87 -10.77 -0.29
CA ASN A 35 4.03 -9.91 -0.05
C ASN A 35 3.94 -8.67 -0.94
N ILE A 36 4.12 -7.49 -0.36
CA ILE A 36 4.16 -6.21 -1.07
C ILE A 36 5.49 -5.55 -0.74
N GLU A 37 6.17 -5.03 -1.76
CA GLU A 37 7.47 -4.38 -1.60
C GLU A 37 7.60 -3.23 -2.59
N CYS A 38 8.12 -2.11 -2.08
CA CYS A 38 8.53 -0.97 -2.86
C CYS A 38 10.05 -0.93 -3.01
N ASN A 39 10.52 -0.28 -4.08
CA ASN A 39 11.94 -0.04 -4.29
C ASN A 39 12.54 0.78 -3.14
N ASN A 40 13.86 0.68 -2.96
CA ASN A 40 14.58 1.43 -1.94
C ASN A 40 14.30 2.94 -2.05
N GLY A 41 14.13 3.61 -0.90
CA GLY A 41 13.76 5.03 -0.82
C GLY A 41 12.27 5.31 -1.09
N SER A 42 11.43 4.28 -1.26
CA SER A 42 9.98 4.41 -1.37
C SER A 42 9.26 3.57 -0.32
N VAL A 43 8.05 4.00 0.05
CA VAL A 43 7.16 3.33 1.00
C VAL A 43 5.79 3.08 0.41
N ILE A 44 5.09 2.10 0.96
CA ILE A 44 3.75 1.70 0.55
C ILE A 44 2.73 2.72 1.07
N ARG A 45 2.11 3.45 0.14
CA ARG A 45 0.89 4.21 0.39
C ARG A 45 -0.31 3.31 0.10
N LEU A 46 -0.84 2.67 1.14
CA LEU A 46 -2.07 1.88 1.04
C LEU A 46 -3.27 2.77 0.70
N ILE A 47 -4.04 2.39 -0.32
CA ILE A 47 -5.24 3.12 -0.79
C ILE A 47 -6.50 2.40 -0.36
N ARG A 48 -6.56 1.09 -0.61
CA ARG A 48 -7.72 0.25 -0.28
C ARG A 48 -7.25 -1.17 0.01
N ALA A 49 -7.94 -1.82 0.94
CA ALA A 49 -7.78 -3.24 1.20
C ALA A 49 -9.12 -3.87 1.52
N SER A 50 -9.38 -5.04 0.94
CA SER A 50 -10.62 -5.79 1.18
C SER A 50 -10.37 -7.30 1.19
N TYR A 51 -10.94 -7.98 2.18
CA TYR A 51 -10.95 -9.43 2.29
C TYR A 51 -12.38 -9.92 2.19
N GLY A 52 -12.64 -10.86 1.29
CA GLY A 52 -13.98 -11.33 0.99
C GLY A 52 -14.06 -11.87 -0.43
N ARG A 53 -15.15 -11.58 -1.13
CA ARG A 53 -15.34 -11.92 -2.55
C ARG A 53 -16.27 -10.91 -3.21
N PHE A 54 -15.77 -10.28 -4.27
CA PHE A 54 -16.52 -9.36 -5.13
C PHE A 54 -16.72 -9.89 -6.54
N LEU A 55 -15.78 -10.73 -7.00
CA LEU A 55 -15.80 -11.34 -8.33
C LEU A 55 -15.75 -12.86 -8.23
N ILE A 56 -16.52 -13.53 -9.08
CA ILE A 56 -16.58 -15.00 -9.12
C ILE A 56 -15.31 -15.61 -9.73
N THR A 57 -14.58 -14.87 -10.56
CA THR A 57 -13.45 -15.36 -11.36
C THR A 57 -12.14 -15.42 -10.58
N ILE A 58 -11.93 -14.55 -9.60
CA ILE A 58 -10.67 -14.46 -8.83
C ILE A 58 -10.59 -15.62 -7.83
N CYS A 59 -9.45 -16.31 -7.79
CA CYS A 59 -9.21 -17.41 -6.84
C CYS A 59 -10.30 -18.51 -6.87
N ASN A 60 -10.84 -18.82 -8.05
CA ASN A 60 -11.90 -19.81 -8.23
C ASN A 60 -11.50 -20.94 -9.17
N LYS A 61 -10.52 -21.75 -8.75
CA LYS A 61 -9.96 -22.83 -9.58
C LYS A 61 -10.98 -23.91 -9.95
N ASN A 62 -11.98 -24.13 -9.10
CA ASN A 62 -12.98 -25.18 -9.29
C ASN A 62 -14.24 -24.66 -10.02
N GLY A 63 -14.28 -23.39 -10.43
CA GLY A 63 -15.40 -22.83 -11.17
C GLY A 63 -16.72 -22.78 -10.39
N ASN A 64 -16.67 -22.59 -9.07
CA ASN A 64 -17.88 -22.46 -8.25
C ASN A 64 -18.68 -21.24 -8.72
N THR A 65 -19.99 -21.40 -8.95
CA THR A 65 -20.87 -20.32 -9.42
C THR A 65 -21.84 -19.83 -8.35
N ASN A 66 -21.96 -20.56 -7.25
CA ASN A 66 -22.91 -20.33 -6.16
C ASN A 66 -22.33 -19.56 -4.96
N TRP A 67 -21.12 -19.03 -5.08
CA TRP A 67 -20.47 -18.25 -4.02
C TRP A 67 -21.04 -16.84 -3.90
N ASN A 68 -21.09 -16.31 -2.68
CA ASN A 68 -21.56 -14.95 -2.44
C ASN A 68 -20.51 -13.92 -2.90
N THR A 69 -20.85 -13.11 -3.90
CA THR A 69 -20.01 -12.01 -4.41
C THR A 69 -20.30 -10.66 -3.77
N ASN A 70 -21.22 -10.60 -2.81
CA ASN A 70 -21.45 -9.44 -1.95
C ASN A 70 -20.87 -9.73 -0.56
N CYS A 71 -19.59 -10.08 -0.53
CA CYS A 71 -18.90 -10.51 0.69
C CYS A 71 -17.68 -9.64 0.95
N PHE A 72 -17.65 -8.96 2.10
CA PHE A 72 -16.52 -8.13 2.49
C PHE A 72 -16.39 -8.01 4.01
N SER A 73 -15.16 -8.00 4.49
CA SER A 73 -14.85 -7.70 5.88
C SER A 73 -14.63 -6.21 6.09
N THR A 74 -15.25 -5.65 7.13
CA THR A 74 -15.14 -4.23 7.49
C THR A 74 -13.81 -3.88 8.16
N GLN A 75 -13.11 -4.87 8.72
CA GLN A 75 -11.84 -4.63 9.42
C GLN A 75 -10.60 -4.73 8.54
N THR A 76 -10.72 -5.23 7.29
CA THR A 76 -9.57 -5.46 6.42
C THR A 76 -8.72 -4.22 6.22
N MET A 77 -9.34 -3.07 5.94
CA MET A 77 -8.62 -1.83 5.70
C MET A 77 -7.76 -1.42 6.90
N ARG A 78 -8.31 -1.49 8.11
CA ARG A 78 -7.60 -1.15 9.34
C ARG A 78 -6.40 -2.08 9.57
N VAL A 79 -6.59 -3.39 9.43
CA VAL A 79 -5.53 -4.39 9.65
C VAL A 79 -4.41 -4.24 8.62
N ALA A 80 -4.75 -4.12 7.34
CA ALA A 80 -3.77 -3.92 6.28
C ALA A 80 -3.03 -2.58 6.42
N HIS A 81 -3.74 -1.51 6.78
CA HIS A 81 -3.14 -0.19 7.00
C HIS A 81 -2.08 -0.25 8.09
N ASN A 82 -2.41 -0.82 9.25
CA ASN A 82 -1.49 -0.92 10.39
C ASN A 82 -0.22 -1.71 10.09
N ARG A 83 -0.26 -2.64 9.13
CA ARG A 83 0.88 -3.49 8.78
C ARG A 83 1.68 -3.02 7.57
N CYS A 84 1.04 -2.36 6.62
CA CYS A 84 1.64 -2.05 5.33
C CYS A 84 1.83 -0.56 5.07
N HIS A 85 0.96 0.30 5.59
CA HIS A 85 1.04 1.72 5.29
C HIS A 85 2.35 2.32 5.84
N MET A 86 3.05 3.09 5.01
CA MET A 86 4.34 3.70 5.29
C MET A 86 5.50 2.72 5.56
N GLN A 87 5.31 1.43 5.24
CA GLN A 87 6.39 0.45 5.26
C GLN A 87 7.00 0.30 3.87
N GLN A 88 8.29 -0.02 3.79
CA GLN A 88 8.92 -0.34 2.49
C GLN A 88 8.43 -1.69 1.96
N SER A 89 8.23 -2.66 2.84
CA SER A 89 7.67 -3.97 2.52
C SER A 89 6.74 -4.44 3.63
N CYS A 90 5.76 -5.28 3.28
CA CYS A 90 4.88 -5.91 4.25
C CYS A 90 4.38 -7.26 3.77
N THR A 91 3.97 -8.09 4.73
CA THR A 91 3.42 -9.42 4.49
C THR A 91 2.07 -9.56 5.18
N LEU A 92 1.07 -10.08 4.48
CA LEU A 92 -0.29 -10.30 4.98
C LEU A 92 -0.73 -11.74 4.68
N LEU A 93 -1.35 -12.42 5.66
CA LEU A 93 -1.93 -13.75 5.44
C LEU A 93 -3.42 -13.61 5.17
N ALA A 94 -3.89 -14.01 3.99
CA ALA A 94 -5.29 -13.91 3.62
C ALA A 94 -6.15 -14.97 4.35
N ASN A 95 -6.48 -14.76 5.62
CA ASN A 95 -7.28 -15.70 6.41
C ASN A 95 -8.34 -15.00 7.29
N ALA A 96 -9.27 -15.80 7.80
CA ALA A 96 -10.33 -15.35 8.69
C ALA A 96 -9.82 -14.99 10.10
N ASP A 97 -8.68 -15.49 10.55
CA ASP A 97 -8.12 -15.14 11.87
C ASP A 97 -7.66 -13.69 11.91
N GLU A 98 -7.07 -13.19 10.82
CA GLU A 98 -6.60 -11.81 10.72
C GLU A 98 -7.72 -10.84 10.32
N PHE A 99 -8.61 -11.26 9.42
CA PHE A 99 -9.58 -10.37 8.79
C PHE A 99 -11.04 -10.68 9.13
N GLY A 100 -11.33 -11.74 9.88
CA GLY A 100 -12.69 -12.22 10.16
C GLY A 100 -13.31 -12.98 8.97
N ASP A 101 -14.42 -13.69 9.22
CA ASP A 101 -15.16 -14.41 8.17
C ASP A 101 -16.52 -13.76 7.88
N PRO A 102 -16.61 -12.87 6.87
CA PRO A 102 -17.85 -12.21 6.49
C PRO A 102 -18.83 -13.12 5.71
N CYS A 103 -18.37 -14.26 5.17
CA CYS A 103 -19.21 -15.17 4.39
C CYS A 103 -18.71 -16.63 4.46
N PRO A 104 -19.08 -17.37 5.52
CA PRO A 104 -18.70 -18.77 5.68
C PRO A 104 -19.10 -19.63 4.47
N GLY A 105 -18.23 -20.55 4.07
CA GLY A 105 -18.44 -21.45 2.93
C GLY A 105 -18.22 -20.83 1.54
N THR A 106 -17.97 -19.52 1.46
CA THR A 106 -17.47 -18.86 0.24
C THR A 106 -15.95 -18.72 0.33
N GLY A 107 -15.24 -19.20 -0.70
CA GLY A 107 -13.79 -19.02 -0.75
C GLY A 107 -13.46 -17.53 -0.90
N LYS A 108 -12.64 -16.96 -0.03
CA LYS A 108 -12.33 -15.52 -0.04
C LYS A 108 -10.99 -15.22 -0.71
N TYR A 109 -10.72 -13.94 -0.93
CA TYR A 109 -9.40 -13.45 -1.31
C TYR A 109 -9.17 -12.06 -0.70
N LEU A 110 -7.91 -11.75 -0.43
CA LEU A 110 -7.44 -10.42 -0.09
C LEU A 110 -7.12 -9.67 -1.39
N GLU A 111 -7.59 -8.44 -1.50
CA GLU A 111 -7.32 -7.51 -2.59
C GLU A 111 -6.76 -6.22 -1.99
N ILE A 112 -5.58 -5.81 -2.43
CA ILE A 112 -4.87 -4.61 -1.98
C ILE A 112 -4.64 -3.68 -3.17
N HIS A 113 -5.00 -2.41 -3.00
CA HIS A 113 -4.64 -1.30 -3.88
C HIS A 113 -3.66 -0.38 -3.16
N TYR A 114 -2.50 -0.15 -3.74
CA TYR A 114 -1.44 0.66 -3.13
C TYR A 114 -0.63 1.42 -4.18
N GLN A 115 0.24 2.30 -3.70
CA GLN A 115 1.26 2.96 -4.49
C GLN A 115 2.59 2.93 -3.75
N CYS A 116 3.68 2.92 -4.48
CA CYS A 116 4.98 3.24 -3.93
C CYS A 116 5.22 4.74 -4.06
N VAL A 117 5.42 5.43 -2.94
CA VAL A 117 5.71 6.87 -2.90
C VAL A 117 7.07 7.09 -2.26
N PRO A 118 7.80 8.16 -2.59
CA PRO A 118 9.06 8.48 -1.91
C PRO A 118 8.88 8.49 -0.39
N ALA A 119 9.81 7.87 0.31
CA ALA A 119 9.83 7.91 1.77
C ALA A 119 9.97 9.36 2.24
N PRO A 120 9.28 9.77 3.32
CA PRO A 120 9.48 11.10 3.88
C PRO A 120 10.95 11.22 4.30
N THR A 121 11.66 12.20 3.75
CA THR A 121 12.97 12.58 4.24
C THR A 121 12.77 13.12 5.65
N THR A 122 13.14 12.32 6.67
CA THR A 122 13.45 12.88 7.98
C THR A 122 14.71 13.71 7.81
N THR A 123 14.55 14.97 7.41
CA THR A 123 15.55 15.98 7.69
C THR A 123 15.59 16.07 9.21
N THR A 124 16.45 15.27 9.83
CA THR A 124 16.84 15.46 11.23
C THR A 124 17.45 16.85 11.26
N THR A 125 16.64 17.87 11.54
CA THR A 125 17.11 19.07 12.19
C THR A 125 17.55 18.58 13.57
N GLU A 126 18.76 18.00 13.61
CA GLU A 126 19.53 17.92 14.82
C GLU A 126 19.46 19.33 15.43
N PRO A 127 18.85 19.52 16.61
CA PRO A 127 18.93 20.81 17.27
C PRO A 127 20.41 21.04 17.48
N SER A 128 21.02 21.88 16.63
CA SER A 128 22.36 22.38 16.87
C SER A 128 22.34 22.89 18.30
N ALA A 129 23.26 22.36 19.10
CA ALA A 129 23.35 22.65 20.52
C ALA A 129 23.09 24.14 20.77
N PRO A 130 22.27 24.51 21.78
CA PRO A 130 21.98 25.91 22.05
C PRO A 130 23.31 26.68 22.14
N PRO A 131 23.39 27.87 21.53
CA PRO A 131 24.65 28.59 21.48
C PRO A 131 25.16 28.88 22.89
N ALA A 132 26.47 28.72 23.10
CA ALA A 132 27.12 28.65 24.41
C ALA A 132 26.87 29.84 25.35
N TRP A 133 26.33 30.95 24.85
CA TRP A 133 25.97 32.12 25.65
C TRP A 133 24.68 31.93 26.49
N PHE A 134 23.91 30.86 26.28
CA PHE A 134 22.77 30.52 27.12
C PHE A 134 23.13 29.73 28.40
N VAL A 135 24.41 29.40 28.62
CA VAL A 135 24.83 28.56 29.77
C VAL A 135 25.20 29.38 31.02
N THR A 136 25.14 30.72 30.97
CA THR A 136 25.43 31.54 32.16
C THR A 136 24.16 31.93 32.90
N VAL A 137 23.66 31.02 33.75
CA VAL A 137 22.91 31.44 34.95
C VAL A 137 23.68 30.92 36.16
N PRO A 138 24.51 31.76 36.80
CA PRO A 138 25.03 31.48 38.12
C PRO A 138 23.85 31.53 39.11
N THR A 139 23.56 30.41 39.75
CA THR A 139 22.72 30.37 40.95
C THR A 139 23.59 30.82 42.13
N ASP A 140 23.28 32.00 42.67
CA ASP A 140 23.67 32.45 44.01
C ASP A 140 22.79 31.72 45.05
#